data_AF-A0A945TME9-F1
#
_entry.id   AF-A0A945TME9-F1
#
_cell.length_a   1.000
_cell.length_b   1.000
_cell.length_c   1.000
_cell.angle_alpha   90.00
_cell.angle_beta   90.00
_cell.angle_gamma   90.00
#
_symmetry.space_group_name_H-M   'P 1'
#
loop_
_entity.id
_entity.type
_entity.pdbx_description
1 polymer ?
#
loop_
_entity_poly.entity_id
_entity_poly.type
_entity_poly.pdbx_seq_one_letter_code
_entity_poly.pdbx_strand_id
1 'polypeptide(L)'
;MTVLTVAALVACSGGSSGGVYNQTFNVSGQWAGTISDGAGVARAASMTLSDSGGVSGTVSVTGHTCISGGNLTGTAVQAPANTTGDNPLTADQENSNEGTVSLTITSGQATGGVSAVTISDGGAGYTSVPVVSFSEPPSGGTRAKGNALIGGPGRVSSITVSNAGAGYTSVIVVTIGAPSISGGVQATATATVEGGEIKGFVITNPGSGYNIVPSVTITDEGGGTGGVGTAVLSETDSGQVTGVVITNPGSGYVLAPSVFFSGGGGSGAIAAAEIDTATVSDSVTFTLAGSSSSLNGTYSGVWKSNTDTCSVETSGTVTLSRL
;
A
#
# COMPACT_ATOMS: atom_id res chain seq x y z
N MET A 1 29.18 8.31 84.37
CA MET A 1 27.83 8.59 83.83
C MET A 1 27.97 8.89 82.34
N THR A 2 26.96 8.52 81.58
CA THR A 2 26.72 8.59 80.12
C THR A 2 27.61 9.48 79.23
N VAL A 3 27.94 8.94 78.05
CA VAL A 3 28.59 9.60 76.90
C VAL A 3 27.68 10.65 76.26
N LEU A 4 28.22 11.79 75.81
CA LEU A 4 27.89 12.35 74.49
C LEU A 4 28.98 13.28 73.94
N THR A 5 29.53 12.92 72.78
CA THR A 5 30.43 13.74 71.97
C THR A 5 29.66 14.77 71.15
N VAL A 6 30.03 16.05 71.21
CA VAL A 6 29.54 17.07 70.28
C VAL A 6 30.53 17.18 69.11
N ALA A 7 30.15 16.62 67.97
CA ALA A 7 30.85 16.85 66.71
C ALA A 7 30.32 18.13 66.06
N ALA A 8 31.16 19.17 66.01
CA ALA A 8 30.87 20.37 65.21
C ALA A 8 31.22 20.09 63.74
N LEU A 9 30.28 19.53 62.99
CA LEU A 9 30.44 19.33 61.55
C LEU A 9 30.11 20.64 60.81
N VAL A 10 31.13 21.32 60.29
CA VAL A 10 30.97 22.49 59.42
C VAL A 10 30.48 22.01 58.06
N ALA A 11 29.19 22.21 57.76
CA ALA A 11 28.64 21.99 56.44
C ALA A 11 28.83 23.25 55.57
N CYS A 12 29.92 23.30 54.81
CA CYS A 12 29.96 24.07 53.57
C CYS A 12 29.44 23.18 52.43
N SER A 13 28.18 23.36 52.05
CA SER A 13 27.58 22.76 50.86
C SER A 13 26.92 23.87 50.03
N GLY A 14 27.59 24.29 48.96
CA GLY A 14 27.16 25.41 48.13
C GLY A 14 27.78 25.41 46.73
N GLY A 15 28.28 24.25 46.29
CA GLY A 15 28.44 23.99 44.86
C GLY A 15 27.24 23.17 44.40
N SER A 16 26.41 23.74 43.52
CA SER A 16 25.70 22.92 42.54
C SER A 16 26.02 23.48 41.16
N SER A 17 26.47 22.58 40.30
CA SER A 17 26.95 22.84 38.95
C SER A 17 25.85 22.61 37.94
N GLY A 18 25.72 23.50 36.95
CA GLY A 18 25.07 23.19 35.69
C GLY A 18 23.54 23.02 35.77
N GLY A 19 22.82 24.12 35.64
CA GLY A 19 21.38 24.05 35.38
C GLY A 19 21.11 23.27 34.09
N VAL A 20 20.31 22.20 34.20
CA VAL A 20 19.82 21.44 33.05
C VAL A 20 18.80 22.33 32.33
N TYR A 21 19.15 22.81 31.14
CA TYR A 21 18.24 23.65 30.35
C TYR A 21 16.96 22.90 30.00
N ASN A 22 15.84 23.63 30.02
CA ASN A 22 14.48 23.14 29.77
C ASN A 22 14.34 22.56 28.35
N GLN A 23 14.67 21.28 28.16
CA GLN A 23 14.61 20.62 26.86
C GLN A 23 13.22 20.04 26.64
N THR A 24 12.48 20.63 25.70
CA THR A 24 11.23 20.07 25.18
C THR A 24 11.48 18.64 24.69
N PHE A 25 10.60 17.71 25.08
CA PHE A 25 10.58 16.36 24.49
C PHE A 25 10.40 16.47 22.97
N ASN A 26 11.48 16.27 22.23
CA ASN A 26 11.53 16.41 20.78
C ASN A 26 12.14 15.14 20.20
N VAL A 27 11.37 14.46 19.36
CA VAL A 27 11.75 13.17 18.77
C VAL A 27 12.36 13.30 17.37
N SER A 28 12.56 14.52 16.88
CA SER A 28 13.15 14.78 15.56
C SER A 28 14.55 14.19 15.42
N GLY A 29 14.79 13.50 14.29
CA GLY A 29 16.09 12.90 13.98
C GLY A 29 15.98 11.46 13.47
N GLN A 30 17.13 10.78 13.42
CA GLN A 30 17.23 9.39 13.01
C GLN A 30 17.33 8.46 14.23
N TRP A 31 16.69 7.30 14.12
CA TRP A 31 16.55 6.31 15.18
C TRP A 31 16.83 4.92 14.62
N ALA A 32 17.44 4.05 15.43
CA ALA A 32 17.66 2.65 15.11
C ALA A 32 17.39 1.75 16.31
N GLY A 33 17.04 0.49 16.05
CA GLY A 33 16.84 -0.50 17.09
C GLY A 33 16.11 -1.73 16.57
N THR A 34 15.19 -2.26 17.37
CA THR A 34 14.52 -3.54 17.09
C THR A 34 13.01 -3.46 17.24
N ILE A 35 12.32 -4.21 16.37
CA ILE A 35 10.90 -4.54 16.50
C ILE A 35 10.81 -6.07 16.61
N SER A 36 10.03 -6.56 17.57
CA SER A 36 9.82 -8.00 17.80
C SER A 36 8.34 -8.33 17.80
N ASP A 37 7.95 -9.39 17.09
CA ASP A 37 6.59 -9.93 17.11
C ASP A 37 6.26 -10.65 18.44
N GLY A 38 5.02 -11.11 18.58
CA GLY A 38 4.56 -11.90 19.74
C GLY A 38 5.27 -13.27 19.89
N ALA A 39 6.07 -13.72 18.92
CA ALA A 39 6.95 -14.88 19.04
C ALA A 39 8.37 -14.51 19.51
N GLY A 40 8.67 -13.22 19.70
CA GLY A 40 9.92 -12.71 20.24
C GLY A 40 11.05 -12.58 19.21
N VAL A 41 10.76 -12.67 17.90
CA VAL A 41 11.80 -12.59 16.86
C VAL A 41 12.15 -11.13 16.57
N ALA A 42 13.26 -10.66 17.13
CA ALA A 42 13.75 -9.30 16.92
C ALA A 42 14.27 -9.07 15.50
N ARG A 43 13.79 -8.00 14.85
CA ARG A 43 14.21 -7.54 13.52
C ARG A 43 14.74 -6.11 13.61
N ALA A 44 15.77 -5.79 12.83
CA ALA A 44 16.35 -4.46 12.83
C ALA A 44 15.41 -3.44 12.15
N ALA A 45 15.14 -2.36 12.87
CA ALA A 45 14.29 -1.26 12.44
C ALA A 45 15.06 0.06 12.49
N SER A 46 14.76 0.95 11.56
CA SER A 46 15.22 2.34 11.55
C SER A 46 14.02 3.28 11.33
N MET A 47 14.07 4.46 11.92
CA MET A 47 13.06 5.50 11.72
C MET A 47 13.74 6.85 11.51
N THR A 48 13.09 7.71 10.72
CA THR A 48 13.40 9.14 10.68
C THR A 48 12.14 9.88 11.06
N LEU A 49 12.20 10.70 12.10
CA LEU A 49 11.06 11.44 12.66
C LEU A 49 11.28 12.95 12.53
N SER A 50 10.20 13.70 12.43
CA SER A 50 10.14 15.16 12.41
C SER A 50 8.98 15.61 13.28
N ASP A 51 9.27 16.38 14.33
CA ASP A 51 8.31 16.87 15.32
C ASP A 51 8.17 18.39 15.20
N SER A 52 6.98 18.85 14.79
CA SER A 52 6.71 20.27 14.49
C SER A 52 5.28 20.68 14.85
N GLY A 53 4.82 20.27 16.04
CA GLY A 53 3.40 20.38 16.45
C GLY A 53 2.58 19.14 16.07
N GLY A 54 3.28 18.06 15.72
CA GLY A 54 2.80 16.79 15.20
C GLY A 54 4.02 16.02 14.70
N VAL A 55 4.04 14.71 14.92
CA VAL A 55 5.16 13.85 14.52
C VAL A 55 4.84 13.25 13.15
N SER A 56 5.79 13.35 12.23
CA SER A 56 5.73 12.66 10.94
C SER A 56 7.07 12.00 10.65
N GLY A 57 7.11 11.03 9.72
CA GLY A 57 8.36 10.35 9.43
C GLY A 57 8.25 9.16 8.50
N THR A 58 9.33 8.39 8.46
CA THR A 58 9.41 7.11 7.74
C THR A 58 10.01 6.05 8.64
N VAL A 59 9.48 4.83 8.58
CA VAL A 59 10.09 3.62 9.17
C VAL A 59 10.58 2.69 8.06
N SER A 60 11.69 2.00 8.32
CA SER A 60 12.14 0.85 7.54
C SER A 60 12.42 -0.32 8.47
N VAL A 61 11.90 -1.51 8.13
CA VAL A 61 12.11 -2.74 8.87
C VAL A 61 12.77 -3.74 7.94
N THR A 62 13.94 -4.26 8.34
CA THR A 62 14.73 -5.18 7.50
C THR A 62 14.51 -6.63 7.92
N GLY A 63 14.50 -7.53 6.94
CA GLY A 63 14.29 -8.97 7.19
C GLY A 63 12.88 -9.35 7.62
N HIS A 64 11.88 -8.45 7.51
CA HIS A 64 10.46 -8.81 7.63
C HIS A 64 9.87 -9.12 6.26
N THR A 65 9.07 -10.17 6.15
CA THR A 65 8.41 -10.61 4.90
C THR A 65 7.13 -9.85 4.55
N CYS A 66 6.75 -8.83 5.32
CA CYS A 66 5.45 -8.16 5.23
C CYS A 66 5.56 -6.63 5.21
N ILE A 67 6.62 -6.02 5.79
CA ILE A 67 6.92 -4.59 5.67
C ILE A 67 8.40 -4.38 5.38
N SER A 68 8.72 -3.61 4.33
CA SER A 68 10.06 -3.04 4.08
C SER A 68 10.18 -1.59 4.58
N GLY A 69 9.05 -0.88 4.67
CA GLY A 69 8.94 0.44 5.29
C GLY A 69 7.56 1.07 5.11
N GLY A 70 7.41 2.31 5.58
CA GLY A 70 6.17 3.09 5.44
C GLY A 70 6.27 4.50 6.02
N ASN A 71 5.29 5.34 5.70
CA ASN A 71 5.16 6.68 6.29
C ASN A 71 4.51 6.59 7.68
N LEU A 72 4.97 7.43 8.61
CA LEU A 72 4.47 7.56 9.97
C LEU A 72 3.82 8.94 10.15
N THR A 73 2.71 9.00 10.87
CA THR A 73 2.12 10.23 11.41
C THR A 73 1.64 10.02 12.84
N GLY A 74 1.66 11.05 13.68
CA GLY A 74 1.34 10.90 15.09
C GLY A 74 1.54 12.15 15.94
N THR A 75 1.64 11.94 17.25
CA THR A 75 1.87 13.01 18.24
C THR A 75 2.96 12.60 19.23
N ALA A 76 3.73 13.59 19.70
CA ALA A 76 4.61 13.49 20.85
C ALA A 76 4.02 14.33 21.98
N VAL A 77 4.05 13.82 23.21
CA VAL A 77 3.55 14.50 24.41
C VAL A 77 4.60 14.40 25.50
N GLN A 78 5.13 15.55 25.92
CA GLN A 78 6.05 15.66 27.06
C GLN A 78 5.34 15.23 28.35
N ALA A 79 6.03 14.51 29.24
CA ALA A 79 5.47 14.15 30.53
C ALA A 79 5.23 15.41 31.40
N PRO A 80 4.23 15.40 32.32
CA PRO A 80 4.01 16.50 33.25
C PRO A 80 5.24 16.74 34.14
N ALA A 81 5.49 17.99 34.52
CA ALA A 81 6.54 18.31 35.49
C ALA A 81 6.23 17.74 36.88
N ASN A 82 7.25 17.22 37.57
CA ASN A 82 7.19 16.65 38.93
C ASN A 82 6.44 15.30 39.00
N THR A 83 6.79 14.36 38.13
CA THR A 83 6.32 12.97 38.17
C THR A 83 7.07 12.14 39.23
N THR A 84 6.50 10.99 39.64
CA THR A 84 7.12 10.12 40.65
C THR A 84 8.47 9.57 40.20
N GLY A 85 9.54 10.11 40.81
CA GLY A 85 10.94 9.87 40.43
C GLY A 85 11.74 11.17 40.57
N ASP A 86 11.10 12.30 40.30
CA ASP A 86 11.67 13.64 40.49
C ASP A 86 11.87 13.94 41.98
N ASN A 87 12.97 14.61 42.33
CA ASN A 87 13.25 15.03 43.70
C ASN A 87 12.39 16.24 44.10
N PRO A 88 11.41 16.12 45.01
CA PRO A 88 10.48 17.21 45.31
C PRO A 88 11.08 18.32 46.20
N LEU A 89 12.38 18.24 46.53
CA LEU A 89 13.05 19.11 47.51
C LEU A 89 14.07 20.10 46.93
N THR A 90 14.33 20.07 45.62
CA THR A 90 15.29 20.98 44.96
C THR A 90 14.64 21.76 43.83
N ALA A 91 14.99 23.05 43.72
CA ALA A 91 14.53 23.92 42.63
C ALA A 91 15.23 23.65 41.28
N ASP A 92 16.15 22.68 41.23
CA ASP A 92 16.51 21.99 39.99
C ASP A 92 15.28 21.23 39.50
N GLN A 93 14.45 21.92 38.72
CA GLN A 93 13.44 21.29 37.88
C GLN A 93 14.17 20.49 36.81
N GLU A 94 14.35 19.20 37.05
CA GLU A 94 14.51 18.20 36.00
C GLU A 94 13.30 18.36 35.07
N ASN A 95 13.53 19.07 33.98
CA ASN A 95 12.58 19.22 32.91
C ASN A 95 12.46 17.84 32.26
N SER A 96 11.26 17.27 32.26
CA SER A 96 11.10 15.93 31.74
C SER A 96 11.42 15.91 30.25
N ASN A 97 12.60 15.38 29.93
CA ASN A 97 12.97 15.03 28.56
C ASN A 97 12.30 13.73 28.12
N GLU A 98 11.38 13.20 28.94
CA GLU A 98 10.56 12.04 28.69
C GLU A 98 9.18 12.44 28.16
N GLY A 99 8.56 11.49 27.46
CA GLY A 99 7.23 11.64 26.92
C GLY A 99 6.72 10.37 26.27
N THR A 100 5.53 10.47 25.70
CA THR A 100 4.92 9.42 24.89
C THR A 100 4.87 9.82 23.42
N VAL A 101 4.98 8.84 22.54
CA VAL A 101 4.81 9.01 21.10
C VAL A 101 3.79 7.99 20.62
N SER A 102 2.68 8.47 20.06
CA SER A 102 1.69 7.63 19.37
C SER A 102 1.83 7.85 17.88
N LEU A 103 2.25 6.83 17.14
CA LEU A 103 2.44 6.88 15.68
C LEU A 103 1.55 5.86 14.98
N THR A 104 1.08 6.19 13.79
CA THR A 104 0.38 5.27 12.89
C THR A 104 1.17 5.15 11.59
N ILE A 105 1.47 3.92 11.17
CA ILE A 105 1.81 3.60 9.78
C ILE A 105 0.50 3.37 9.04
N THR A 106 0.35 3.96 7.87
CA THR A 106 -0.63 3.50 6.86
C THR A 106 0.13 2.91 5.68
N SER A 107 0.06 1.59 5.52
CA SER A 107 0.56 0.92 4.32
C SER A 107 -0.59 0.77 3.35
N GLY A 108 -0.55 1.53 2.25
CA GLY A 108 -1.43 1.25 1.11
C GLY A 108 -0.98 -0.04 0.45
N GLN A 109 -1.84 -1.06 0.42
CA GLN A 109 -1.64 -2.21 -0.46
C GLN A 109 -1.62 -1.71 -1.92
N ALA A 110 -0.69 -2.20 -2.73
CA ALA A 110 -0.71 -1.90 -4.16
C ALA A 110 -1.96 -2.53 -4.77
N THR A 111 -2.92 -1.70 -5.20
CA THR A 111 -4.07 -2.14 -5.99
C THR A 111 -3.58 -2.88 -7.22
N GLY A 112 -4.36 -3.86 -7.66
CA GLY A 112 -4.01 -4.61 -8.85
C GLY A 112 -3.33 -5.95 -8.64
N GLY A 113 -3.74 -6.71 -7.63
CA GLY A 113 -3.49 -8.16 -7.55
C GLY A 113 -4.70 -8.94 -8.05
N VAL A 114 -4.50 -10.18 -8.51
CA VAL A 114 -5.61 -11.12 -8.80
C VAL A 114 -6.30 -11.50 -7.49
N SER A 115 -7.57 -11.13 -7.34
CA SER A 115 -8.39 -11.42 -6.15
C SER A 115 -9.02 -12.82 -6.23
N ALA A 116 -9.48 -13.21 -7.41
CA ALA A 116 -10.15 -14.48 -7.64
C ALA A 116 -9.91 -15.00 -9.06
N VAL A 117 -10.16 -16.29 -9.28
CA VAL A 117 -10.22 -16.88 -10.62
C VAL A 117 -11.52 -17.66 -10.74
N THR A 118 -12.37 -17.24 -11.68
CA THR A 118 -13.64 -17.91 -11.98
C THR A 118 -13.45 -18.86 -13.17
N ILE A 119 -13.99 -20.07 -13.07
CA ILE A 119 -13.93 -21.09 -14.13
C ILE A 119 -15.27 -21.07 -14.88
N SER A 120 -15.26 -20.73 -16.16
CA SER A 120 -16.44 -20.76 -17.02
C SER A 120 -16.62 -22.12 -17.71
N ASP A 121 -15.52 -22.84 -17.97
CA ASP A 121 -15.55 -24.28 -18.28
C ASP A 121 -14.33 -24.94 -17.65
N GLY A 122 -14.53 -26.05 -16.93
CA GLY A 122 -13.43 -26.84 -16.36
C GLY A 122 -12.68 -27.70 -17.39
N GLY A 123 -13.10 -27.69 -18.65
CA GLY A 123 -12.59 -28.57 -19.69
C GLY A 123 -12.84 -30.05 -19.38
N ALA A 124 -12.11 -30.96 -20.03
CA ALA A 124 -12.23 -32.39 -19.77
C ALA A 124 -10.92 -33.16 -20.04
N GLY A 125 -10.82 -34.37 -19.50
CA GLY A 125 -9.72 -35.31 -19.74
C GLY A 125 -8.46 -35.07 -18.88
N TYR A 126 -8.52 -34.19 -17.89
CA TYR A 126 -7.38 -33.95 -16.99
C TYR A 126 -7.15 -35.16 -16.08
N THR A 127 -6.01 -35.82 -16.27
CA THR A 127 -5.56 -37.00 -15.51
C THR A 127 -4.49 -36.67 -14.47
N SER A 128 -3.89 -35.49 -14.56
CA SER A 128 -3.01 -34.90 -13.53
C SER A 128 -3.23 -33.38 -13.50
N VAL A 129 -2.88 -32.73 -12.38
CA VAL A 129 -3.15 -31.30 -12.17
C VAL A 129 -2.46 -30.45 -13.25
N PRO A 130 -3.19 -29.62 -14.02
CA PRO A 130 -2.58 -28.74 -15.01
C PRO A 130 -1.84 -27.59 -14.33
N VAL A 131 -0.77 -27.12 -14.95
CA VAL A 131 -0.09 -25.88 -14.55
C VAL A 131 -0.96 -24.70 -14.98
N VAL A 132 -1.34 -23.86 -14.01
CA VAL A 132 -2.01 -22.58 -14.25
C VAL A 132 -0.96 -21.49 -14.37
N SER A 133 -1.08 -20.64 -15.38
CA SER A 133 -0.21 -19.48 -15.59
C SER A 133 -1.03 -18.26 -15.97
N PHE A 134 -0.56 -17.09 -15.55
CA PHE A 134 -1.17 -15.79 -15.81
C PHE A 134 -0.27 -15.02 -16.78
N SER A 135 -0.86 -14.15 -17.62
CA SER A 135 -0.08 -13.23 -18.46
C SER A 135 0.78 -12.28 -17.62
N GLU A 136 1.82 -11.69 -18.22
CA GLU A 136 2.65 -10.68 -17.55
C GLU A 136 1.83 -9.40 -17.26
N PRO A 137 2.08 -8.69 -16.14
CA PRO A 137 1.50 -7.37 -15.88
C PRO A 137 2.16 -6.27 -16.74
N PRO A 138 1.47 -5.17 -17.12
CA PRO A 138 1.93 -4.27 -18.18
C PRO A 138 3.18 -3.42 -17.91
N SER A 139 3.62 -3.26 -16.66
CA SER A 139 4.81 -2.45 -16.32
C SER A 139 5.49 -2.84 -15.00
N GLY A 140 6.54 -3.67 -15.07
CA GLY A 140 7.39 -3.98 -13.91
C GLY A 140 6.71 -4.69 -12.73
N GLY A 141 5.47 -5.12 -12.90
CA GLY A 141 4.65 -5.76 -11.88
C GLY A 141 5.09 -7.19 -11.55
N THR A 142 4.47 -7.79 -10.55
CA THR A 142 4.72 -9.19 -10.17
C THR A 142 3.66 -10.09 -10.79
N ARG A 143 4.10 -11.15 -11.48
CA ARG A 143 3.20 -12.08 -12.16
C ARG A 143 2.46 -12.99 -11.16
N ALA A 144 1.16 -13.13 -11.33
CA ALA A 144 0.29 -13.92 -10.45
C ALA A 144 0.59 -15.42 -10.58
N LYS A 145 0.23 -16.17 -9.54
CA LYS A 145 0.36 -17.63 -9.47
C LYS A 145 -0.92 -18.22 -8.87
N GLY A 146 -1.27 -19.41 -9.33
CA GLY A 146 -2.43 -20.13 -8.86
C GLY A 146 -2.29 -21.63 -9.08
N ASN A 147 -3.04 -22.39 -8.30
CA ASN A 147 -2.98 -23.84 -8.26
C ASN A 147 -4.35 -24.38 -8.65
N ALA A 148 -4.41 -25.20 -9.72
CA ALA A 148 -5.64 -25.89 -10.12
C ALA A 148 -5.95 -27.06 -9.18
N LEU A 149 -7.24 -27.31 -8.97
CA LEU A 149 -7.78 -28.56 -8.43
C LEU A 149 -8.55 -29.29 -9.53
N ILE A 150 -8.51 -30.63 -9.50
CA ILE A 150 -9.31 -31.48 -10.41
C ILE A 150 -10.49 -32.07 -9.65
N GLY A 151 -11.68 -31.92 -10.22
CA GLY A 151 -12.90 -32.64 -9.83
C GLY A 151 -13.21 -33.79 -10.79
N GLY A 152 -14.13 -34.67 -10.40
CA GLY A 152 -14.66 -35.67 -11.31
C GLY A 152 -15.54 -35.02 -12.41
N PRO A 153 -15.52 -35.51 -13.67
CA PRO A 153 -14.70 -36.58 -14.25
C PRO A 153 -13.45 -36.05 -14.98
N GLY A 154 -12.43 -35.59 -14.26
CA GLY A 154 -11.20 -35.07 -14.88
C GLY A 154 -11.39 -33.67 -15.46
N ARG A 155 -12.00 -32.77 -14.68
CA ARG A 155 -12.23 -31.35 -15.02
C ARG A 155 -11.53 -30.46 -14.00
N VAL A 156 -11.03 -29.29 -14.41
CA VAL A 156 -10.58 -28.27 -13.44
C VAL A 156 -11.80 -27.78 -12.66
N SER A 157 -11.79 -27.93 -11.33
CA SER A 157 -12.95 -27.66 -10.46
C SER A 157 -12.81 -26.36 -9.66
N SER A 158 -11.58 -25.96 -9.33
CA SER A 158 -11.27 -24.66 -8.74
C SER A 158 -9.83 -24.28 -9.05
N ILE A 159 -9.52 -22.99 -8.90
CA ILE A 159 -8.15 -22.46 -8.95
C ILE A 159 -8.00 -21.58 -7.72
N THR A 160 -7.06 -21.92 -6.84
CA THR A 160 -6.69 -21.04 -5.73
C THR A 160 -5.57 -20.12 -6.17
N VAL A 161 -5.69 -18.83 -5.89
CA VAL A 161 -4.57 -17.88 -6.05
C VAL A 161 -3.54 -18.21 -4.96
N SER A 162 -2.28 -18.39 -5.37
CA SER A 162 -1.14 -18.68 -4.48
C SER A 162 -0.11 -17.57 -4.44
N ASN A 163 -0.25 -16.60 -5.34
CA ASN A 163 0.34 -15.26 -5.27
C ASN A 163 -0.53 -14.34 -6.14
N ALA A 164 -1.12 -13.29 -5.57
CA ALA A 164 -1.99 -12.38 -6.32
C ALA A 164 -1.26 -11.62 -7.44
N GLY A 165 0.06 -11.53 -7.37
CA GLY A 165 0.82 -10.61 -8.21
C GLY A 165 0.56 -9.15 -7.85
N ALA A 166 1.02 -8.24 -8.70
CA ALA A 166 0.79 -6.81 -8.57
C ALA A 166 0.97 -6.13 -9.94
N GLY A 167 0.24 -5.05 -10.21
CA GLY A 167 0.20 -4.42 -11.53
C GLY A 167 -0.72 -5.14 -12.53
N TYR A 168 -1.65 -5.95 -12.03
CA TYR A 168 -2.85 -6.44 -12.72
C TYR A 168 -4.05 -5.57 -12.46
N THR A 169 -4.95 -5.56 -13.42
CA THR A 169 -5.32 -4.24 -13.91
C THR A 169 -6.73 -4.38 -14.62
N SER A 170 -7.67 -3.41 -14.70
CA SER A 170 -9.14 -3.62 -14.97
C SER A 170 -9.64 -3.65 -16.45
N VAL A 171 -10.75 -2.96 -16.81
CA VAL A 171 -11.37 -2.87 -18.16
C VAL A 171 -11.57 -1.41 -18.59
N ILE A 172 -11.10 -1.08 -19.79
CA ILE A 172 -11.11 0.29 -20.32
C ILE A 172 -12.32 0.50 -21.24
N VAL A 173 -13.18 1.47 -20.90
CA VAL A 173 -14.37 1.81 -21.68
C VAL A 173 -14.11 3.09 -22.50
N VAL A 174 -14.13 2.95 -23.83
CA VAL A 174 -14.02 4.08 -24.76
C VAL A 174 -15.41 4.47 -25.23
N THR A 175 -15.90 5.62 -24.76
CA THR A 175 -17.19 6.17 -25.20
C THR A 175 -16.96 7.26 -26.24
N ILE A 176 -17.49 7.06 -27.44
CA ILE A 176 -17.59 8.09 -28.48
C ILE A 176 -18.98 8.74 -28.35
N GLY A 177 -19.08 10.06 -28.44
CA GLY A 177 -20.35 10.78 -28.40
C GLY A 177 -21.33 10.32 -29.49
N ALA A 178 -22.62 10.55 -29.27
CA ALA A 178 -23.68 10.18 -30.22
C ALA A 178 -23.53 10.93 -31.56
N PRO A 179 -23.97 10.34 -32.69
CA PRO A 179 -23.97 11.02 -33.97
C PRO A 179 -24.90 12.24 -33.97
N SER A 180 -24.45 13.29 -34.64
CA SER A 180 -25.13 14.58 -34.82
C SER A 180 -26.43 14.51 -35.62
N ILE A 181 -26.67 13.43 -36.37
CA ILE A 181 -27.85 13.24 -37.21
C ILE A 181 -28.78 12.20 -36.57
N SER A 182 -30.06 12.53 -36.46
CA SER A 182 -31.09 11.62 -35.94
C SER A 182 -31.18 10.36 -36.82
N GLY A 183 -31.09 9.18 -36.20
CA GLY A 183 -31.02 7.89 -36.90
C GLY A 183 -29.62 7.47 -37.36
N GLY A 184 -28.58 8.24 -37.06
CA GLY A 184 -27.18 7.83 -37.25
C GLY A 184 -26.78 6.65 -36.35
N VAL A 185 -25.72 5.92 -36.74
CA VAL A 185 -25.20 4.78 -35.98
C VAL A 185 -24.03 5.23 -35.10
N GLN A 186 -24.11 4.89 -33.82
CA GLN A 186 -23.06 5.12 -32.82
C GLN A 186 -21.76 4.39 -33.23
N ALA A 187 -20.66 5.15 -33.33
CA ALA A 187 -19.32 4.57 -33.49
C ALA A 187 -18.84 3.93 -32.18
N THR A 188 -18.04 2.87 -32.29
CA THR A 188 -17.43 2.14 -31.15
C THR A 188 -15.95 1.91 -31.38
N ALA A 189 -15.18 1.88 -30.30
CA ALA A 189 -13.74 1.65 -30.33
C ALA A 189 -13.25 0.93 -29.07
N THR A 190 -12.04 0.39 -29.11
CA THR A 190 -11.28 -0.09 -27.94
C THR A 190 -9.97 0.68 -27.84
N ALA A 191 -9.44 0.83 -26.62
CA ALA A 191 -8.12 1.44 -26.38
C ALA A 191 -7.01 0.38 -26.32
N THR A 192 -5.82 0.73 -26.78
CA THR A 192 -4.59 -0.05 -26.52
C THR A 192 -3.76 0.68 -25.46
N VAL A 193 -3.37 -0.03 -24.40
CA VAL A 193 -2.56 0.50 -23.29
C VAL A 193 -1.20 -0.18 -23.22
N GLU A 194 -0.17 0.62 -22.96
CA GLU A 194 1.21 0.19 -22.77
C GLU A 194 1.85 1.10 -21.70
N GLY A 195 2.55 0.53 -20.73
CA GLY A 195 3.19 1.31 -19.67
C GLY A 195 2.23 2.09 -18.75
N GLY A 196 0.95 1.69 -18.67
CA GLY A 196 -0.07 2.37 -17.85
C GLY A 196 -0.72 3.60 -18.49
N GLU A 197 -0.45 3.85 -19.78
CA GLU A 197 -0.96 4.96 -20.60
C GLU A 197 -1.67 4.43 -21.85
N ILE A 198 -2.69 5.15 -22.35
CA ILE A 198 -3.28 4.87 -23.67
C ILE A 198 -2.28 5.24 -24.77
N LYS A 199 -1.96 4.30 -25.65
CA LYS A 199 -1.08 4.50 -26.83
C LYS A 199 -1.81 4.52 -28.17
N GLY A 200 -3.06 4.07 -28.20
CA GLY A 200 -3.83 4.04 -29.45
C GLY A 200 -5.28 3.59 -29.25
N PHE A 201 -6.01 3.59 -30.36
CA PHE A 201 -7.40 3.15 -30.43
C PHE A 201 -7.62 2.29 -31.68
N VAL A 202 -8.44 1.26 -31.53
CA VAL A 202 -8.96 0.46 -32.65
C VAL A 202 -10.44 0.76 -32.80
N ILE A 203 -10.83 1.34 -33.93
CA ILE A 203 -12.25 1.54 -34.25
C ILE A 203 -12.86 0.17 -34.56
N THR A 204 -13.85 -0.24 -33.77
CA THR A 204 -14.57 -1.52 -33.94
C THR A 204 -15.87 -1.36 -34.74
N ASN A 205 -16.46 -0.16 -34.73
CA ASN A 205 -17.51 0.26 -35.66
C ASN A 205 -17.31 1.76 -35.97
N PRO A 206 -17.15 2.16 -37.25
CA PRO A 206 -16.97 3.57 -37.61
C PRO A 206 -18.24 4.42 -37.46
N GLY A 207 -19.41 3.80 -37.26
CA GLY A 207 -20.69 4.49 -37.10
C GLY A 207 -21.17 5.18 -38.38
N SER A 208 -22.10 6.13 -38.25
CA SER A 208 -22.56 6.98 -39.37
C SER A 208 -23.28 8.23 -38.88
N GLY A 209 -23.28 9.29 -39.69
CA GLY A 209 -24.03 10.52 -39.40
C GLY A 209 -23.32 11.53 -38.50
N TYR A 210 -21.98 11.44 -38.41
CA TYR A 210 -21.14 12.43 -37.75
C TYR A 210 -20.77 13.56 -38.72
N ASN A 211 -21.46 14.70 -38.63
CA ASN A 211 -21.12 15.96 -39.32
C ASN A 211 -20.47 17.00 -38.37
N ILE A 212 -20.43 16.68 -37.07
CA ILE A 212 -19.69 17.39 -36.03
C ILE A 212 -18.80 16.34 -35.34
N VAL A 213 -17.57 16.71 -35.01
CA VAL A 213 -16.62 15.83 -34.31
C VAL A 213 -17.19 15.45 -32.93
N PRO A 214 -17.43 14.16 -32.64
CA PRO A 214 -17.92 13.74 -31.33
C PRO A 214 -16.80 13.80 -30.28
N SER A 215 -17.18 14.08 -29.03
CA SER A 215 -16.32 13.90 -27.87
C SER A 215 -15.90 12.43 -27.71
N VAL A 216 -14.64 12.16 -27.37
CA VAL A 216 -14.21 10.82 -26.94
C VAL A 216 -13.75 10.87 -25.49
N THR A 217 -14.48 10.17 -24.63
CA THR A 217 -14.19 10.05 -23.20
C THR A 217 -13.77 8.62 -22.90
N ILE A 218 -12.63 8.46 -22.24
CA ILE A 218 -12.17 7.16 -21.76
C ILE A 218 -12.32 7.11 -20.25
N THR A 219 -13.15 6.18 -19.79
CA THR A 219 -13.35 5.85 -18.38
C THR A 219 -12.74 4.49 -18.08
N ASP A 220 -12.21 4.35 -16.88
CA ASP A 220 -11.64 3.12 -16.37
C ASP A 220 -12.18 2.88 -14.96
N GLU A 221 -12.85 1.75 -14.78
CA GLU A 221 -13.48 1.37 -13.52
C GLU A 221 -12.45 0.90 -12.48
N GLY A 222 -11.19 0.69 -12.88
CA GLY A 222 -10.09 0.29 -12.00
C GLY A 222 -9.20 1.42 -11.47
N GLY A 223 -9.56 2.69 -11.69
CA GLY A 223 -8.93 3.83 -11.01
C GLY A 223 -7.89 4.62 -11.80
N GLY A 224 -7.70 4.36 -13.09
CA GLY A 224 -6.94 5.24 -13.97
C GLY A 224 -7.55 6.66 -14.04
N THR A 225 -6.71 7.67 -14.26
CA THR A 225 -7.08 9.11 -14.12
C THR A 225 -8.04 9.65 -15.19
N GLY A 226 -8.56 8.80 -16.07
CA GLY A 226 -9.40 9.19 -17.19
C GLY A 226 -8.60 9.77 -18.36
N GLY A 227 -9.09 9.51 -19.56
CA GLY A 227 -8.36 9.75 -20.81
C GLY A 227 -9.27 10.51 -21.75
N VAL A 228 -8.67 11.35 -22.59
CA VAL A 228 -9.43 12.21 -23.51
C VAL A 228 -8.83 12.08 -24.89
N GLY A 229 -9.71 11.90 -25.88
CA GLY A 229 -9.34 11.90 -27.29
C GLY A 229 -10.26 12.77 -28.12
N THR A 230 -9.81 13.09 -29.32
CA THR A 230 -10.62 13.76 -30.35
C THR A 230 -10.82 12.80 -31.52
N ALA A 231 -12.07 12.54 -31.90
CA ALA A 231 -12.37 11.68 -33.03
C ALA A 231 -11.92 12.31 -34.36
N VAL A 232 -11.45 11.48 -35.29
CA VAL A 232 -11.13 11.85 -36.67
C VAL A 232 -12.27 11.40 -37.56
N LEU A 233 -12.84 12.31 -38.34
CA LEU A 233 -13.94 12.03 -39.25
C LEU A 233 -13.44 11.88 -40.70
N SER A 234 -14.05 10.97 -41.46
CA SER A 234 -13.96 10.99 -42.91
C SER A 234 -15.12 11.79 -43.51
N GLU A 235 -14.79 12.86 -44.24
CA GLU A 235 -15.77 13.64 -45.00
C GLU A 235 -16.23 12.94 -46.29
N THR A 236 -15.46 11.96 -46.80
CA THR A 236 -15.84 11.20 -48.01
C THR A 236 -16.82 10.06 -47.75
N ASP A 237 -16.91 9.58 -46.50
CA ASP A 237 -17.59 8.32 -46.16
C ASP A 237 -18.85 8.51 -45.29
N SER A 238 -19.67 9.51 -45.60
CA SER A 238 -20.95 9.80 -44.91
C SER A 238 -20.82 10.12 -43.41
N GLY A 239 -19.71 10.73 -42.99
CA GLY A 239 -19.48 11.10 -41.60
C GLY A 239 -19.21 9.89 -40.71
N GLN A 240 -18.15 9.15 -41.04
CA GLN A 240 -17.64 8.00 -40.28
C GLN A 240 -16.47 8.41 -39.39
N VAL A 241 -16.36 7.81 -38.20
CA VAL A 241 -15.18 7.91 -37.34
C VAL A 241 -14.11 6.94 -37.85
N THR A 242 -12.95 7.47 -38.26
CA THR A 242 -11.84 6.69 -38.83
C THR A 242 -10.65 6.54 -37.89
N GLY A 243 -10.62 7.30 -36.79
CA GLY A 243 -9.59 7.21 -35.76
C GLY A 243 -9.89 8.11 -34.57
N VAL A 244 -9.01 8.09 -33.57
CA VAL A 244 -9.06 8.99 -32.41
C VAL A 244 -7.64 9.46 -32.12
N VAL A 245 -7.44 10.78 -32.06
CA VAL A 245 -6.19 11.40 -31.61
C VAL A 245 -6.21 11.49 -30.09
N ILE A 246 -5.17 10.96 -29.44
CA ILE A 246 -4.99 11.06 -27.99
C ILE A 246 -4.65 12.52 -27.65
N THR A 247 -5.43 13.15 -26.77
CA THR A 247 -5.16 14.51 -26.26
C THR A 247 -4.75 14.50 -24.79
N ASN A 248 -5.23 13.52 -24.02
CA ASN A 248 -4.68 13.12 -22.74
C ASN A 248 -4.62 11.58 -22.70
N PRO A 249 -3.44 10.94 -22.64
CA PRO A 249 -3.33 9.49 -22.56
C PRO A 249 -3.86 8.93 -21.23
N GLY A 250 -4.11 9.79 -20.24
CA GLY A 250 -4.36 9.46 -18.84
C GLY A 250 -3.19 8.68 -18.24
N SER A 251 -3.36 8.17 -17.03
CA SER A 251 -2.33 7.43 -16.31
C SER A 251 -2.91 6.47 -15.30
N GLY A 252 -2.19 5.39 -15.00
CA GLY A 252 -2.65 4.37 -14.06
C GLY A 252 -3.73 3.48 -14.67
N TYR A 253 -3.75 3.33 -16.00
CA TYR A 253 -4.67 2.42 -16.66
C TYR A 253 -4.33 0.97 -16.42
N VAL A 254 -5.40 0.18 -16.43
CA VAL A 254 -5.38 -1.15 -15.88
C VAL A 254 -6.12 -2.15 -16.85
N LEU A 255 -5.55 -3.36 -17.11
CA LEU A 255 -5.93 -4.58 -17.90
C LEU A 255 -5.69 -5.94 -17.18
N ALA A 256 -6.64 -6.89 -17.29
CA ALA A 256 -6.69 -8.09 -16.44
C ALA A 256 -5.88 -9.28 -16.99
N PRO A 257 -5.30 -10.17 -16.15
CA PRO A 257 -4.48 -11.26 -16.65
C PRO A 257 -5.31 -12.32 -17.36
N SER A 258 -4.84 -12.73 -18.53
CA SER A 258 -5.31 -13.96 -19.16
C SER A 258 -4.82 -15.18 -18.38
N VAL A 259 -5.70 -16.16 -18.16
CA VAL A 259 -5.39 -17.42 -17.47
C VAL A 259 -5.18 -18.53 -18.49
N PHE A 260 -4.03 -19.21 -18.44
CA PHE A 260 -3.67 -20.29 -19.35
C PHE A 260 -3.40 -21.59 -18.59
N PHE A 261 -3.86 -22.70 -19.16
CA PHE A 261 -3.64 -24.06 -18.65
C PHE A 261 -2.66 -24.81 -19.54
N SER A 262 -1.74 -25.58 -18.92
CA SER A 262 -0.83 -26.46 -19.66
C SER A 262 -0.58 -27.77 -18.91
N GLY A 263 -0.24 -28.83 -19.65
CA GLY A 263 -0.07 -30.17 -19.08
C GLY A 263 -1.40 -30.82 -18.65
N GLY A 264 -1.32 -31.76 -17.71
CA GLY A 264 -2.49 -32.44 -17.12
C GLY A 264 -3.21 -33.45 -18.00
N GLY A 265 -2.97 -33.48 -19.32
CA GLY A 265 -3.54 -34.43 -20.28
C GLY A 265 -4.96 -34.11 -20.77
N GLY A 266 -5.60 -33.07 -20.21
CA GLY A 266 -6.92 -32.58 -20.61
C GLY A 266 -6.86 -31.36 -21.52
N SER A 267 -8.04 -30.88 -21.94
CA SER A 267 -8.19 -29.67 -22.77
C SER A 267 -9.51 -28.95 -22.50
N GLY A 268 -9.64 -27.72 -23.00
CA GLY A 268 -10.89 -26.95 -22.99
C GLY A 268 -11.21 -26.19 -21.70
N ALA A 269 -10.29 -26.13 -20.73
CA ALA A 269 -10.49 -25.29 -19.54
C ALA A 269 -10.41 -23.80 -19.89
N ILE A 270 -11.37 -23.01 -19.42
CA ILE A 270 -11.48 -21.56 -19.61
C ILE A 270 -11.74 -20.92 -18.24
N ALA A 271 -10.94 -19.91 -17.91
CA ALA A 271 -11.08 -19.16 -16.67
C ALA A 271 -10.76 -17.67 -16.87
N ALA A 272 -11.37 -16.83 -16.03
CA ALA A 272 -11.15 -15.39 -15.98
C ALA A 272 -10.59 -15.00 -14.61
N ALA A 273 -9.60 -14.11 -14.59
CA ALA A 273 -9.07 -13.52 -13.37
C ALA A 273 -9.81 -12.24 -13.02
N GLU A 274 -10.22 -12.11 -11.77
CA GLU A 274 -10.73 -10.88 -11.15
C GLU A 274 -9.59 -10.18 -10.41
N ILE A 275 -9.69 -8.86 -10.23
CA ILE A 275 -8.65 -8.05 -9.59
C ILE A 275 -9.19 -7.28 -8.40
N ASP A 276 -8.36 -7.20 -7.36
CA ASP A 276 -8.58 -6.27 -6.27
C ASP A 276 -8.23 -4.84 -6.71
N THR A 277 -9.27 -4.06 -7.01
CA THR A 277 -9.20 -2.62 -7.27
C THR A 277 -9.37 -1.78 -6.00
N ALA A 278 -9.66 -2.40 -4.85
CA ALA A 278 -9.88 -1.69 -3.60
C ALA A 278 -8.54 -1.35 -2.92
N THR A 279 -8.30 -0.07 -2.65
CA THR A 279 -7.21 0.36 -1.79
C THR A 279 -7.50 -0.04 -0.34
N VAL A 280 -6.99 -1.20 0.09
CA VAL A 280 -7.02 -1.57 1.52
C VAL A 280 -5.99 -0.71 2.26
N SER A 281 -6.49 0.20 3.09
CA SER A 281 -5.67 0.97 4.04
C SER A 281 -5.58 0.20 5.36
N ASP A 282 -4.54 -0.61 5.49
CA ASP A 282 -4.19 -1.24 6.76
C ASP A 282 -3.35 -0.27 7.61
N SER A 283 -3.54 -0.33 8.93
CA SER A 283 -2.86 0.55 9.87
C SER A 283 -2.18 -0.20 11.01
N VAL A 284 -0.98 0.26 11.36
CA VAL A 284 -0.23 -0.20 12.53
C VAL A 284 -0.02 0.97 13.46
N THR A 285 -0.45 0.85 14.71
CA THR A 285 -0.23 1.86 15.74
C THR A 285 0.93 1.47 16.64
N PHE A 286 1.83 2.42 16.89
CA PHE A 286 2.96 2.35 17.81
C PHE A 286 2.64 3.22 19.01
N THR A 287 2.81 2.68 20.21
CA THR A 287 2.70 3.40 21.48
C THR A 287 4.05 3.30 22.16
N LEU A 288 4.84 4.36 22.04
CA LEU A 288 6.19 4.45 22.58
C LEU A 288 6.22 5.41 23.77
N ALA A 289 7.12 5.15 24.72
CA ALA A 289 7.46 6.01 25.82
C ALA A 289 8.98 6.00 26.05
N GLY A 290 9.50 7.05 26.67
CA GLY A 290 10.93 7.19 26.97
C GLY A 290 11.39 8.62 26.75
N SER A 291 12.70 8.80 26.54
CA SER A 291 13.32 10.11 26.40
C SER A 291 13.62 10.50 24.95
N SER A 292 13.98 11.76 24.73
CA SER A 292 14.48 12.28 23.44
C SER A 292 15.72 11.55 22.87
N SER A 293 16.32 10.61 23.59
CA SER A 293 17.41 9.74 23.14
C SER A 293 17.07 8.25 23.05
N SER A 294 15.98 7.79 23.69
CA SER A 294 15.62 6.36 23.78
C SER A 294 14.11 6.17 23.92
N LEU A 295 13.51 5.42 23.00
CA LEU A 295 12.07 5.14 22.97
C LEU A 295 11.84 3.63 23.02
N ASN A 296 10.89 3.20 23.84
CA ASN A 296 10.49 1.80 23.95
C ASN A 296 8.97 1.69 24.10
N GLY A 297 8.39 0.54 23.76
CA GLY A 297 6.96 0.33 23.93
C GLY A 297 6.43 -0.81 23.09
N THR A 298 5.19 -0.67 22.63
CA THR A 298 4.48 -1.70 21.88
C THR A 298 3.96 -1.19 20.55
N TYR A 299 3.62 -2.13 19.66
CA TYR A 299 2.80 -1.89 18.50
C TYR A 299 1.60 -2.85 18.47
N SER A 300 0.55 -2.48 17.73
CA SER A 300 -0.59 -3.35 17.39
C SER A 300 -1.20 -2.92 16.05
N GLY A 301 -1.95 -3.81 15.42
CA GLY A 301 -2.64 -3.58 14.15
C GLY A 301 -2.38 -4.68 13.13
N VAL A 302 -2.87 -4.48 11.91
CA VAL A 302 -2.79 -5.48 10.84
C VAL A 302 -1.56 -5.20 9.97
N TRP A 303 -0.65 -6.18 9.87
CA TRP A 303 0.60 -6.08 9.11
C TRP A 303 0.52 -6.87 7.81
N LYS A 304 -0.35 -6.48 6.86
CA LYS A 304 -0.58 -7.29 5.66
C LYS A 304 0.62 -7.34 4.71
N SER A 305 0.70 -8.43 3.96
CA SER A 305 1.68 -8.68 2.91
C SER A 305 0.97 -8.96 1.58
N ASN A 306 1.69 -8.79 0.47
CA ASN A 306 1.26 -9.23 -0.87
C ASN A 306 1.29 -10.76 -1.05
N THR A 307 1.65 -11.51 -0.02
CA THR A 307 1.45 -12.95 0.10
C THR A 307 0.63 -13.25 1.36
N ASP A 308 -0.45 -14.03 1.24
CA ASP A 308 -1.58 -14.13 2.19
C ASP A 308 -1.28 -14.60 3.64
N THR A 309 -0.01 -14.83 3.99
CA THR A 309 0.44 -15.32 5.29
C THR A 309 0.51 -14.26 6.40
N CYS A 310 0.12 -13.02 6.12
CA CYS A 310 0.14 -11.89 7.04
C CYS A 310 -1.25 -11.25 7.07
N SER A 311 -2.13 -11.72 7.97
CA SER A 311 -3.57 -11.36 7.97
C SER A 311 -4.22 -11.40 9.36
N VAL A 312 -3.42 -11.41 10.43
CA VAL A 312 -3.89 -11.26 11.82
C VAL A 312 -3.44 -9.91 12.40
N GLU A 313 -4.17 -9.41 13.39
CA GLU A 313 -3.66 -8.41 14.33
C GLU A 313 -2.33 -8.94 14.90
N THR A 314 -1.23 -8.24 14.64
CA THR A 314 0.06 -8.56 15.28
C THR A 314 0.43 -7.43 16.23
N SER A 315 0.57 -7.80 17.50
CA SER A 315 1.14 -6.96 18.54
C SER A 315 2.55 -7.42 18.88
N GLY A 316 3.40 -6.49 19.29
CA GLY A 316 4.77 -6.80 19.66
C GLY A 316 5.46 -5.65 20.38
N THR A 317 6.77 -5.78 20.58
CA THR A 317 7.59 -4.78 21.28
C THR A 317 8.47 -4.00 20.31
N VAL A 318 8.78 -2.76 20.68
CA VAL A 318 9.64 -1.82 19.94
C VAL A 318 10.64 -1.22 20.91
N THR A 319 11.90 -1.15 20.48
CA THR A 319 12.97 -0.46 21.22
C THR A 319 13.85 0.28 20.22
N LEU A 320 14.06 1.58 20.42
CA LEU A 320 14.79 2.48 19.53
C LEU A 320 15.72 3.36 20.35
N SER A 321 16.90 3.63 19.81
CA SER A 321 17.82 4.64 20.31
C SER A 321 18.12 5.63 19.19
N ARG A 322 18.35 6.90 19.55
CA ARG A 322 18.71 7.94 18.58
C ARG A 322 20.14 7.70 18.06
N LEU A 323 20.34 7.90 16.76
CA LEU A 323 21.64 7.82 16.10
C LEU A 323 22.48 9.11 16.30
#